data_AF-A0A9Q0I2Z3-F1
#
_entry.id   AF-A0A9Q0I2Z3-F1
#
_cell.length_a   1.000
_cell.length_b   1.000
_cell.length_c   1.000
_cell.angle_alpha   90.00
_cell.angle_beta   90.00
_cell.angle_gamma   90.00
#
_symmetry.space_group_name_H-M   'P 1'
#
loop_
_entity.id
_entity.type
_entity.pdbx_description
1 polymer ?
#
loop_
_entity_poly.entity_id
_entity_poly.type
_entity_poly.pdbx_seq_one_letter_code
_entity_poly.pdbx_strand_id
1 'polypeptide(L)'
;MWNPKEHEGIEVLRVPSGRMWLPDIVLYNNNDGVFDVALQVHVQVYSSGRVTWTPPALYCSSCGVKVTYFPFDWQNCTMQFRSYTYDSTEVDLQHTLDAKGKEIREVLLDEGFSESGEWYIRHKPSRKNMNEDLYDDITFYLIIEREKMGLSINVLLTITVFLLLLADKVPETSLAVPIIVNYIMFTMILVTCSVILSVVIFIHLLPPYLGMLRPKVETPLSLETPVRRENVKTVSRSADEYFIRKPTNSFLFPNPNRYQPEGMTTDMRKFIEGPSSYLTLPDELKSAIEAINYIAEALQAEKDYEALKEDWQYVAMVVDRMFLWIFVVFTTLGTLGLFADAGTSHTPTDPFPPFKP
;
A
#
# COMPACT_ATOMS: atom_id res chain seq x y z
N MET A 1 26.06 -48.44 41.49
CA MET A 1 25.85 -49.81 40.97
C MET A 1 25.45 -50.69 42.13
N TRP A 2 24.50 -51.60 41.94
CA TRP A 2 24.13 -52.59 42.94
C TRP A 2 23.77 -53.91 42.25
N ASN A 3 23.81 -55.00 42.99
CA ASN A 3 23.40 -56.31 42.51
C ASN A 3 21.89 -56.49 42.75
N PRO A 4 21.04 -56.63 41.71
CA PRO A 4 19.59 -56.79 41.91
C PRO A 4 19.23 -58.00 42.77
N LYS A 5 20.04 -59.07 42.74
CA LYS A 5 19.79 -60.29 43.52
C LYS A 5 19.85 -60.07 45.04
N GLU A 6 20.61 -59.07 45.49
CA GLU A 6 20.75 -58.71 46.91
C GLU A 6 19.64 -57.74 47.38
N HIS A 7 18.88 -57.18 46.43
CA HIS A 7 17.88 -56.15 46.66
C HIS A 7 16.54 -56.52 45.99
N GLU A 8 16.03 -57.72 46.27
CA GLU A 8 14.68 -58.16 45.86
C GLU A 8 14.40 -58.07 44.33
N GLY A 9 15.44 -58.14 43.50
CA GLY A 9 15.31 -58.02 42.05
C GLY A 9 15.07 -56.60 41.55
N ILE A 10 15.33 -55.56 42.37
CA ILE A 10 15.16 -54.16 41.95
C ILE A 10 16.25 -53.80 40.93
N GLU A 11 15.84 -53.54 39.69
CA GLU A 11 16.75 -53.14 38.60
C GLU A 11 16.79 -51.62 38.38
N VAL A 12 15.71 -50.91 38.71
CA VAL A 12 15.58 -49.47 38.48
C VAL A 12 15.04 -48.77 39.72
N LEU A 13 15.69 -47.66 40.09
CA LEU A 13 15.28 -46.77 41.18
C LEU A 13 14.97 -45.37 40.64
N ARG A 14 13.95 -44.74 41.21
CA ARG A 14 13.62 -43.33 40.94
C ARG A 14 14.10 -42.47 42.09
N VAL A 15 15.05 -41.59 41.82
CA VAL A 15 15.69 -40.73 42.83
C VAL A 15 15.39 -39.26 42.50
N PRO A 16 15.06 -38.41 43.49
CA PRO A 16 14.91 -36.97 43.26
C PRO A 16 16.20 -36.37 42.68
N SER A 17 16.10 -35.53 41.65
CA SER A 17 17.24 -34.92 40.95
C SER A 17 18.19 -34.16 41.89
N GLY A 18 17.67 -33.44 42.88
CA GLY A 18 18.50 -32.67 43.84
C GLY A 18 19.33 -33.48 44.83
N ARG A 19 19.21 -34.83 44.85
CA ARG A 19 20.02 -35.71 45.72
C ARG A 19 21.17 -36.40 45.00
N MET A 20 21.33 -36.13 43.71
CA MET A 20 22.36 -36.75 42.87
C MET A 20 23.04 -35.71 42.02
N TRP A 21 24.28 -36.01 41.62
CA TRP A 21 24.97 -35.21 40.64
C TRP A 21 24.30 -35.38 39.27
N LEU A 22 24.07 -34.25 38.60
CA LEU A 22 23.55 -34.16 37.24
C LEU A 22 24.39 -33.14 36.48
N PRO A 23 24.67 -33.37 35.19
CA PRO A 23 25.36 -32.39 34.37
C PRO A 23 24.47 -31.16 34.16
N ASP A 24 25.08 -29.98 34.23
CA ASP A 24 24.47 -28.67 34.05
C ASP A 24 24.41 -28.28 32.56
N ILE A 25 23.61 -29.04 31.82
CA ILE A 25 23.40 -28.78 30.40
C ILE A 25 22.41 -27.62 30.25
N VAL A 26 22.89 -26.51 29.67
CA VAL A 26 22.11 -25.28 29.50
C VAL A 26 22.00 -24.88 28.03
N LEU A 27 20.96 -24.13 27.71
CA LEU A 27 20.83 -23.45 26.42
C LEU A 27 21.71 -22.20 26.43
N TYR A 28 22.82 -22.21 25.69
CA TYR A 28 23.77 -21.11 25.69
C TYR A 28 23.23 -19.88 24.94
N ASN A 29 22.62 -20.09 23.77
CA ASN A 29 22.06 -19.01 22.95
C ASN A 29 20.65 -18.62 23.40
N ASN A 30 20.44 -18.47 24.70
CA ASN A 30 19.17 -18.10 25.28
C ASN A 30 18.90 -16.58 25.16
N ASN A 31 17.65 -16.20 24.95
CA ASN A 31 17.20 -14.81 24.89
C ASN A 31 16.60 -14.30 26.22
N ASP A 32 16.04 -15.18 27.07
CA ASP A 32 15.28 -14.78 28.26
C ASP A 32 16.08 -14.79 29.57
N GLY A 33 17.30 -15.35 29.57
CA GLY A 33 18.15 -15.46 30.75
C GLY A 33 17.79 -16.60 31.71
N VAL A 34 16.81 -17.45 31.37
CA VAL A 34 16.44 -18.67 32.09
C VAL A 34 17.20 -19.88 31.52
N PHE A 35 18.19 -20.37 32.27
CA PHE A 35 19.03 -21.49 31.85
C PHE A 35 18.57 -22.85 32.41
N ASP A 36 17.71 -22.84 33.43
CA ASP A 36 17.25 -24.04 34.13
C ASP A 36 16.08 -24.74 33.42
N VAL A 37 15.93 -26.04 33.70
CA VAL A 37 14.80 -26.85 33.22
C VAL A 37 13.49 -26.46 33.91
N ALA A 38 12.36 -26.58 33.21
CA ALA A 38 11.06 -26.11 33.71
C ALA A 38 10.50 -26.95 34.87
N LEU A 39 10.81 -28.26 34.91
CA LEU A 39 10.38 -29.15 35.98
C LEU A 39 11.50 -30.09 36.41
N GLN A 40 11.80 -30.09 37.71
CA GLN A 40 12.71 -31.05 38.32
C GLN A 40 12.00 -32.40 38.51
N VAL A 41 12.16 -33.27 37.52
CA VAL A 41 11.63 -34.64 37.56
C VAL A 41 12.59 -35.60 38.25
N HIS A 42 12.05 -36.72 38.74
CA HIS A 42 12.85 -37.81 39.29
C HIS A 42 13.71 -38.45 38.19
N VAL A 43 14.92 -38.80 38.56
CA VAL A 43 15.90 -39.44 37.70
C VAL A 43 15.77 -40.95 37.83
N GLN A 44 15.91 -41.67 36.71
CA GLN A 44 15.91 -43.12 36.69
C GLN A 44 17.35 -43.63 36.78
N VAL A 45 17.66 -44.38 37.81
CA VAL A 45 18.97 -44.99 38.03
C VAL A 45 18.83 -46.49 37.84
N TYR A 46 19.63 -47.07 36.95
CA TYR A 46 19.69 -48.51 36.71
C TYR A 46 20.76 -49.17 37.58
N SER A 47 20.58 -50.45 37.90
CA SER A 47 21.53 -51.25 38.68
C SER A 47 22.94 -51.29 38.09
N SER A 48 23.03 -51.20 36.75
CA SER A 48 24.27 -51.09 35.96
C SER A 48 25.03 -49.76 36.16
N GLY A 49 24.44 -48.79 36.85
CA GLY A 49 25.00 -47.45 37.02
C GLY A 49 24.61 -46.46 35.90
N ARG A 50 23.85 -46.90 34.89
CA ARG A 50 23.28 -45.99 33.88
C ARG A 50 22.23 -45.09 34.53
N VAL A 51 22.29 -43.81 34.21
CA VAL A 51 21.37 -42.79 34.70
C VAL A 51 20.62 -42.20 33.51
N THR A 52 19.29 -42.07 33.62
CA THR A 52 18.44 -41.46 32.59
C THR A 52 17.62 -40.35 33.22
N TRP A 53 17.78 -39.14 32.69
CA TRP A 53 17.07 -37.95 33.12
C TRP A 53 16.50 -37.21 31.90
N THR A 54 15.19 -37.01 31.89
CA THR A 54 14.46 -36.39 30.78
C THR A 54 13.50 -35.32 31.34
N PRO A 55 14.04 -34.18 31.81
CA PRO A 55 13.23 -33.09 32.32
C PRO A 55 12.53 -32.34 31.17
N PRO A 56 11.27 -31.93 31.31
CA PRO A 56 10.65 -31.01 30.37
C PRO A 56 11.22 -29.60 30.57
N ALA A 57 11.44 -28.88 29.47
CA ALA A 57 11.94 -27.52 29.48
C ALA A 57 11.22 -26.67 28.42
N LEU A 58 11.04 -25.38 28.73
CA LEU A 58 10.59 -24.37 27.79
C LEU A 58 11.80 -23.48 27.48
N TYR A 59 12.26 -23.51 26.23
CA TYR A 59 13.47 -22.83 25.80
C TYR A 59 13.16 -21.65 24.89
N CYS A 60 13.68 -20.48 25.22
CA CYS A 60 13.57 -19.27 24.39
C CYS A 60 14.91 -18.96 23.71
N SER A 61 15.26 -19.69 22.65
CA SER A 61 16.51 -19.45 21.92
C SER A 61 16.50 -18.14 21.14
N SER A 62 17.64 -17.46 21.09
CA SER A 62 17.90 -16.35 20.18
C SER A 62 18.37 -16.87 18.82
N CYS A 63 17.70 -16.46 17.75
CA CYS A 63 18.12 -16.68 16.36
C CYS A 63 18.01 -15.40 15.53
N GLY A 64 18.97 -15.19 14.63
CA GLY A 64 18.97 -14.05 13.71
C GLY A 64 17.95 -14.24 12.60
N VAL A 65 16.88 -13.46 12.61
CA VAL A 65 15.82 -13.51 11.60
C VAL A 65 16.30 -12.85 10.31
N LYS A 66 16.23 -13.59 9.20
CA LYS A 66 16.52 -13.06 7.86
C LYS A 66 15.24 -12.50 7.24
N VAL A 67 15.17 -11.18 7.12
CA VAL A 67 13.99 -10.45 6.62
C VAL A 67 13.98 -10.21 5.11
N THR A 68 14.98 -10.72 4.37
CA THR A 68 15.17 -10.39 2.94
C THR A 68 13.96 -10.78 2.11
N TYR A 69 13.43 -11.99 2.31
CA TYR A 69 12.30 -12.55 1.56
C TYR A 69 10.99 -12.55 2.35
N PHE A 70 10.90 -11.80 3.47
CA PHE A 70 9.66 -11.72 4.23
C PHE A 70 8.51 -11.26 3.30
N PRO A 71 7.34 -11.92 3.31
CA PRO A 71 6.85 -12.99 4.18
C PRO A 71 7.04 -14.43 3.64
N PHE A 72 7.79 -14.62 2.57
CA PHE A 72 8.15 -15.93 1.98
C PHE A 72 9.50 -16.43 2.51
N ASP A 73 9.78 -16.09 3.76
CA ASP A 73 11.03 -16.35 4.42
C ASP A 73 11.09 -17.77 4.99
N TRP A 74 12.31 -18.29 5.02
CA TRP A 74 12.68 -19.43 5.82
C TRP A 74 13.75 -19.00 6.82
N GLN A 75 13.69 -19.57 8.01
CA GLN A 75 14.59 -19.25 9.10
C GLN A 75 15.40 -20.47 9.47
N ASN A 76 16.65 -20.24 9.87
CA ASN A 76 17.53 -21.26 10.43
C ASN A 76 17.81 -20.87 11.88
N CYS A 77 16.95 -21.36 12.78
CA CYS A 77 17.10 -21.11 14.20
C CYS A 77 17.87 -22.26 14.84
N THR A 78 18.79 -21.92 15.73
CA THR A 78 19.65 -22.89 16.41
C THR A 78 19.32 -22.95 17.88
N MET A 79 19.48 -24.12 18.49
CA MET A 79 19.50 -24.30 19.94
C MET A 79 20.82 -24.95 20.30
N GLN A 80 21.66 -24.24 21.03
CA GLN A 80 23.03 -24.65 21.37
C GLN A 80 23.06 -25.11 22.81
N PHE A 81 23.28 -26.41 23.02
CA PHE A 81 23.39 -26.99 24.35
C PHE A 81 24.84 -27.28 24.70
N ARG A 82 25.22 -26.86 25.89
CA ARG A 82 26.57 -27.03 26.42
C ARG A 82 26.52 -27.12 27.94
N SER A 83 27.53 -27.79 28.51
CA SER A 83 27.79 -27.75 29.95
C SER A 83 28.22 -26.34 30.39
N TYR A 84 27.57 -25.77 31.40
CA TYR A 84 27.90 -24.43 31.88
C TYR A 84 29.22 -24.41 32.65
N THR A 85 29.48 -25.43 33.47
CA THR A 85 30.68 -25.49 34.35
C THR A 85 31.78 -26.40 33.83
N TYR A 86 31.43 -27.59 33.31
CA TYR A 86 32.43 -28.57 32.86
C TYR A 86 32.92 -28.33 31.42
N ASP A 87 34.19 -28.64 31.19
CA ASP A 87 34.83 -28.62 29.88
C ASP A 87 34.80 -29.99 29.16
N SER A 88 35.35 -30.05 27.93
CA SER A 88 35.43 -31.30 27.14
C SER A 88 36.33 -32.38 27.75
N THR A 89 37.18 -32.03 28.72
CA THR A 89 38.05 -32.99 29.41
C THR A 89 37.33 -33.70 30.55
N GLU A 90 36.32 -33.05 31.14
CA GLU A 90 35.52 -33.55 32.25
C GLU A 90 34.23 -34.23 31.79
N VAL A 91 33.54 -33.64 30.80
CA VAL A 91 32.25 -34.13 30.29
C VAL A 91 32.26 -34.18 28.77
N ASP A 92 32.11 -35.40 28.23
CA ASP A 92 31.96 -35.63 26.79
C ASP A 92 30.49 -35.67 26.39
N LEU A 93 30.06 -34.68 25.59
CA LEU A 93 28.70 -34.62 25.05
C LEU A 93 28.59 -35.48 23.78
N GLN A 94 27.62 -36.39 23.75
CA GLN A 94 27.40 -37.32 22.64
C GLN A 94 25.92 -37.40 22.27
N HIS A 95 25.65 -37.77 21.01
CA HIS A 95 24.29 -38.04 20.56
C HIS A 95 23.78 -39.34 21.16
N THR A 96 22.48 -39.39 21.42
CA THR A 96 21.82 -40.63 21.83
C THR A 96 21.88 -41.67 20.72
N LEU A 97 21.93 -42.95 21.10
CA LEU A 97 21.98 -44.08 20.19
C LEU A 97 20.58 -44.66 20.00
N ASP A 98 20.23 -44.97 18.76
CA ASP A 98 19.03 -45.73 18.41
C ASP A 98 19.13 -47.19 18.89
N ALA A 99 18.01 -47.92 18.85
CA ALA A 99 17.94 -49.35 19.18
C ALA A 99 18.93 -50.21 18.35
N LYS A 100 19.38 -49.72 17.20
CA LYS A 100 20.38 -50.35 16.31
C LYS A 100 21.82 -49.90 16.56
N GLY A 101 22.06 -49.06 17.57
CA GLY A 101 23.39 -48.53 17.90
C GLY A 101 23.89 -47.41 16.99
N LYS A 102 23.01 -46.77 16.21
CA LYS A 102 23.34 -45.62 15.36
C LYS A 102 23.04 -44.32 16.10
N GLU A 103 23.94 -43.34 16.02
CA GLU A 103 23.70 -41.99 16.54
C GLU A 103 22.48 -41.33 15.89
N ILE A 104 21.60 -40.80 16.73
CA ILE A 104 20.44 -40.00 16.33
C ILE A 104 20.89 -38.55 16.20
N ARG A 105 20.99 -38.08 14.96
CA ARG A 105 21.42 -36.71 14.61
C ARG A 105 20.26 -35.80 14.19
N GLU A 106 19.07 -36.10 14.67
CA GLU A 106 17.87 -35.31 14.38
C GLU A 106 16.97 -35.22 15.61
N VAL A 107 16.19 -34.16 15.68
CA VAL A 107 15.19 -33.99 16.75
C VAL A 107 14.03 -34.96 16.50
N LEU A 108 13.75 -35.83 17.46
CA LEU A 108 12.58 -36.72 17.41
C LEU A 108 11.35 -35.96 17.91
N LEU A 109 10.31 -35.93 17.09
CA LEU A 109 9.02 -35.35 17.44
C LEU A 109 8.11 -36.45 17.97
N ASP A 110 7.45 -36.19 19.10
CA ASP A 110 6.50 -37.13 19.70
C ASP A 110 5.17 -37.15 18.94
N GLU A 111 4.34 -38.18 19.13
CA GLU A 111 3.02 -38.30 18.49
C GLU A 111 2.07 -37.15 18.88
N GLY A 112 2.31 -36.51 20.03
CA GLY A 112 1.59 -35.32 20.48
C GLY A 112 2.03 -34.00 19.83
N PHE A 113 2.98 -34.03 18.90
CA PHE A 113 3.43 -32.81 18.21
C PHE A 113 2.35 -32.28 17.26
N SER A 114 1.95 -31.02 17.47
CA SER A 114 1.11 -30.26 16.55
C SER A 114 1.95 -29.22 15.82
N GLU A 115 1.86 -29.18 14.50
CA GLU A 115 2.50 -28.13 13.71
C GLU A 115 1.92 -26.75 14.04
N SER A 116 2.80 -25.75 14.09
CA SER A 116 2.39 -24.36 14.23
C SER A 116 1.69 -23.92 12.94
N GLY A 117 0.50 -23.32 13.05
CA GLY A 117 -0.23 -22.82 11.87
C GLY A 117 0.52 -21.79 11.03
N GLU A 118 1.58 -21.18 11.55
CA GLU A 118 2.40 -20.17 10.85
C GLU A 118 3.72 -20.72 10.29
N TRP A 119 4.28 -21.79 10.87
CA TRP A 119 5.64 -22.26 10.58
C TRP A 119 5.70 -23.78 10.42
N TYR A 120 6.31 -24.23 9.33
CA TYR A 120 6.54 -25.64 9.02
C TYR A 120 8.00 -26.01 9.22
N ILE A 121 8.26 -27.10 9.96
CA ILE A 121 9.63 -27.62 10.16
C ILE A 121 10.03 -28.40 8.91
N ARG A 122 11.03 -27.92 8.17
CA ARG A 122 11.58 -28.59 6.98
C ARG A 122 12.74 -29.51 7.31
N HIS A 123 13.70 -29.02 8.08
CA HIS A 123 14.85 -29.79 8.52
C HIS A 123 15.08 -29.59 10.02
N LYS A 124 15.48 -30.67 10.68
CA LYS A 124 15.73 -30.71 12.13
C LYS A 124 17.04 -31.43 12.52
N PRO A 125 18.18 -31.16 11.85
CA PRO A 125 19.41 -31.89 12.13
C PRO A 125 20.08 -31.39 13.42
N SER A 126 20.94 -32.22 13.98
CA SER A 126 21.83 -31.87 15.07
C SER A 126 23.29 -32.14 14.70
N ARG A 127 24.20 -31.34 15.26
CA ARG A 127 25.63 -31.48 15.07
C ARG A 127 26.35 -31.24 16.39
N LYS A 128 27.34 -32.09 16.67
CA LYS A 128 28.34 -31.82 17.70
C LYS A 128 29.40 -30.92 17.09
N ASN A 129 29.57 -29.73 17.66
CA ASN A 129 30.66 -28.85 17.28
C ASN A 129 31.77 -29.02 18.30
N MET A 130 32.97 -29.30 17.78
CA MET A 130 34.19 -29.38 18.57
C MET A 130 35.01 -28.18 18.15
N ASN A 131 34.80 -27.06 18.83
CA ASN A 131 35.53 -25.83 18.57
C ASN A 131 36.92 -25.91 19.24
N GLU A 132 37.84 -25.04 18.83
CA GLU A 132 39.18 -24.98 19.45
C GLU A 132 39.13 -24.54 20.94
N ASP A 133 38.02 -23.90 21.33
CA ASP A 133 37.78 -23.34 22.66
C ASP A 133 37.34 -24.40 23.68
N LEU A 134 38.15 -25.45 23.96
CA LEU A 134 38.05 -26.46 25.06
C LEU A 134 36.68 -27.07 25.44
N TYR A 135 35.59 -26.70 24.81
CA TYR A 135 34.23 -26.97 25.22
C TYR A 135 33.47 -27.54 24.04
N ASP A 136 32.80 -28.65 24.31
CA ASP A 136 31.92 -29.28 23.34
C ASP A 136 30.52 -28.69 23.44
N ASP A 137 29.90 -28.44 22.30
CA ASP A 137 28.48 -28.10 22.20
C ASP A 137 27.75 -29.03 21.23
N ILE A 138 26.49 -29.30 21.54
CA ILE A 138 25.57 -29.95 20.60
C ILE A 138 24.57 -28.89 20.16
N THR A 139 24.66 -28.53 18.89
CA THR A 139 23.75 -27.58 18.25
C THR A 139 22.65 -28.32 17.50
N PHE A 140 21.41 -28.03 17.85
CA PHE A 140 20.22 -28.45 17.10
C PHE A 140 19.79 -27.32 16.18
N TYR A 141 19.60 -27.64 14.91
CA TYR A 141 19.14 -26.69 13.89
C TYR A 141 17.67 -26.97 13.59
N LEU A 142 16.86 -25.93 13.62
CA LEU A 142 15.47 -25.93 13.18
C LEU A 142 15.35 -25.02 11.98
N ILE A 143 15.28 -25.64 10.80
CA ILE A 143 15.00 -24.94 9.55
C ILE A 143 13.50 -24.92 9.37
N ILE A 144 12.92 -23.75 9.57
CA ILE A 144 11.47 -23.50 9.53
C ILE A 144 11.12 -22.64 8.32
N GLU A 145 10.02 -22.97 7.66
CA GLU A 145 9.48 -22.23 6.52
C GLU A 145 8.12 -21.64 6.88
N ARG A 146 7.88 -20.37 6.56
CA ARG A 146 6.60 -19.70 6.87
C ARG A 146 5.49 -20.20 5.94
N GLU A 147 4.25 -20.27 6.45
CA GLU A 147 3.06 -20.52 5.65
C GLU A 147 2.83 -19.45 4.57
N LYS A 148 2.71 -19.88 3.32
CA LYS A 148 2.61 -18.99 2.13
C LYS A 148 1.17 -18.69 1.70
N MET A 149 0.18 -19.49 2.13
CA MET A 149 -1.17 -19.48 1.55
C MET A 149 -2.10 -18.41 2.14
N GLY A 150 -2.21 -18.29 3.48
CA GLY A 150 -3.07 -17.29 4.09
C GLY A 150 -2.63 -15.85 3.83
N LEU A 151 -1.32 -15.66 3.70
CA LEU A 151 -0.70 -14.35 3.56
C LEU A 151 -0.77 -13.86 2.11
N SER A 152 -0.50 -14.71 1.11
CA SER A 152 -0.63 -14.36 -0.32
C SER A 152 -2.05 -13.98 -0.74
N ILE A 153 -3.09 -14.64 -0.19
CA ILE A 153 -4.50 -14.32 -0.48
C ILE A 153 -4.88 -12.94 0.08
N ASN A 154 -4.46 -12.62 1.31
CA ASN A 154 -4.71 -11.31 1.92
C ASN A 154 -3.91 -10.17 1.26
N VAL A 155 -2.68 -10.46 0.78
CA VAL A 155 -1.84 -9.54 -0.02
C VAL A 155 -2.54 -9.14 -1.31
N LEU A 156 -3.07 -10.12 -2.07
CA LEU A 156 -3.77 -9.86 -3.34
C LEU A 156 -5.06 -9.05 -3.14
N LEU A 157 -5.73 -9.24 -2.00
CA LEU A 157 -6.99 -8.56 -1.70
C LEU A 157 -6.78 -7.08 -1.30
N THR A 158 -5.61 -6.69 -0.77
CA THR A 158 -5.44 -5.39 -0.09
C THR A 158 -4.08 -4.74 -0.34
N ILE A 159 -3.64 -4.64 -1.60
CA ILE A 159 -2.32 -4.10 -2.04
C ILE A 159 -1.91 -2.75 -1.39
N THR A 160 -2.83 -1.92 -0.87
CA THR A 160 -2.52 -0.66 -0.16
C THR A 160 -2.70 -0.75 1.37
N VAL A 161 -3.76 -1.38 1.86
CA VAL A 161 -4.05 -1.51 3.30
C VAL A 161 -3.12 -2.53 3.98
N PHE A 162 -2.76 -3.58 3.26
CA PHE A 162 -1.84 -4.61 3.72
C PHE A 162 -0.42 -4.08 3.95
N LEU A 163 0.03 -3.11 3.16
CA LEU A 163 1.36 -2.51 3.31
C LEU A 163 1.51 -1.78 4.65
N LEU A 164 0.45 -1.13 5.13
CA LEU A 164 0.42 -0.50 6.45
C LEU A 164 0.33 -1.55 7.56
N LEU A 165 -0.46 -2.61 7.38
CA LEU A 165 -0.58 -3.69 8.35
C LEU A 165 0.68 -4.56 8.46
N LEU A 166 1.48 -4.65 7.39
CA LEU A 166 2.77 -5.34 7.41
C LEU A 166 3.88 -4.53 8.10
N ALA A 167 3.82 -3.20 8.05
CA ALA A 167 4.83 -2.37 8.72
C ALA A 167 4.90 -2.67 10.23
N ASP A 168 3.75 -2.93 10.86
CA ASP A 168 3.65 -3.31 12.28
C ASP A 168 4.11 -4.74 12.58
N LYS A 169 4.32 -5.58 11.54
CA LYS A 169 4.66 -7.00 11.65
C LYS A 169 6.09 -7.33 11.23
N VAL A 170 6.75 -6.44 10.48
CA VAL A 170 8.15 -6.59 10.11
C VAL A 170 9.00 -6.25 11.34
N PRO A 171 9.91 -7.14 11.79
CA PRO A 171 10.79 -6.82 12.90
C PRO A 171 11.70 -5.64 12.53
N GLU A 172 11.87 -4.69 13.45
CA GLU A 172 12.73 -3.50 13.27
C GLU A 172 14.22 -3.90 13.25
N THR A 173 14.69 -4.49 12.16
CA THR A 173 16.10 -4.87 12.00
C THR A 173 16.81 -3.93 11.03
N SER A 174 17.91 -3.32 11.47
CA SER A 174 18.74 -2.41 10.67
C SER A 174 19.72 -3.12 9.72
N LEU A 175 19.82 -4.45 9.80
CA LEU A 175 20.85 -5.23 9.11
C LEU A 175 20.56 -5.45 7.61
N ALA A 176 19.29 -5.48 7.22
CA ALA A 176 18.89 -5.61 5.82
C ALA A 176 17.51 -4.98 5.63
N VAL A 177 17.36 -4.14 4.60
CA VAL A 177 16.04 -3.64 4.19
C VAL A 177 15.30 -4.79 3.50
N PRO A 178 14.11 -5.20 3.98
CA PRO A 178 13.32 -6.24 3.33
C PRO A 178 13.08 -5.89 1.86
N ILE A 179 13.14 -6.87 0.98
CA ILE A 179 12.95 -6.65 -0.46
C ILE A 179 11.58 -6.00 -0.73
N ILE A 180 10.56 -6.36 0.05
CA ILE A 180 9.24 -5.73 0.01
C ILE A 180 9.29 -4.22 0.27
N VAL A 181 10.16 -3.75 1.18
CA VAL A 181 10.32 -2.31 1.48
C VAL A 181 10.98 -1.57 0.32
N ASN A 182 11.98 -2.17 -0.34
CA ASN A 182 12.56 -1.59 -1.57
C ASN A 182 11.52 -1.50 -2.70
N TYR A 183 10.68 -2.53 -2.87
CA TYR A 183 9.58 -2.48 -3.84
C TYR A 183 8.52 -1.43 -3.48
N ILE A 184 8.17 -1.28 -2.20
CA ILE A 184 7.26 -0.21 -1.73
C ILE A 184 7.85 1.17 -2.01
N MET A 185 9.12 1.40 -1.71
CA MET A 185 9.78 2.67 -2.00
C MET A 185 9.81 2.96 -3.50
N PHE A 186 10.14 1.97 -4.32
CA PHE A 186 10.14 2.09 -5.78
C PHE A 186 8.73 2.37 -6.32
N THR A 187 7.71 1.67 -5.85
CA THR A 187 6.32 1.88 -6.28
C THR A 187 5.78 3.22 -5.81
N MET A 188 6.09 3.67 -4.59
CA MET A 188 5.70 5.00 -4.10
C MET A 188 6.36 6.12 -4.90
N ILE A 189 7.64 5.96 -5.28
CA ILE A 189 8.35 6.91 -6.15
C ILE A 189 7.73 6.89 -7.56
N LEU A 190 7.47 5.73 -8.15
CA LEU A 190 6.84 5.62 -9.47
C LEU A 190 5.43 6.23 -9.47
N VAL A 191 4.64 5.99 -8.43
CA VAL A 191 3.30 6.57 -8.29
C VAL A 191 3.40 8.09 -8.15
N THR A 192 4.27 8.62 -7.30
CA THR A 192 4.46 10.07 -7.16
C THR A 192 4.95 10.71 -8.46
N CYS A 193 5.91 10.11 -9.16
CA CYS A 193 6.35 10.56 -10.48
C CYS A 193 5.21 10.49 -11.51
N SER A 194 4.39 9.43 -11.51
CA SER A 194 3.26 9.31 -12.44
C SER A 194 2.20 10.39 -12.22
N VAL A 195 1.95 10.77 -10.96
CA VAL A 195 1.02 11.86 -10.59
C VAL A 195 1.62 13.22 -10.95
N ILE A 196 2.92 13.43 -10.75
CA ILE A 196 3.57 14.68 -11.14
C ILE A 196 3.56 14.82 -12.66
N LEU A 197 3.89 13.75 -13.39
CA LEU A 197 3.86 13.74 -14.85
C LEU A 197 2.44 13.93 -15.38
N SER A 198 1.41 13.37 -14.74
CA SER A 198 0.02 13.60 -15.15
C SER A 198 -0.40 15.06 -14.97
N VAL A 199 -0.04 15.67 -13.85
CA VAL A 199 -0.29 17.10 -13.58
C VAL A 199 0.48 17.98 -14.56
N VAL A 200 1.75 17.68 -14.83
CA VAL A 200 2.57 18.45 -15.78
C VAL A 200 2.06 18.29 -17.22
N ILE A 201 1.65 17.08 -17.62
CA ILE A 201 1.05 16.84 -18.93
C ILE A 201 -0.23 17.66 -19.07
N PHE A 202 -1.11 17.62 -18.07
CA PHE A 202 -2.37 18.35 -18.07
C PHE A 202 -2.19 19.88 -18.07
N ILE A 203 -1.19 20.39 -17.33
CA ILE A 203 -0.97 21.85 -17.17
C ILE A 203 -0.12 22.45 -18.30
N HIS A 204 0.96 21.78 -18.72
CA HIS A 204 1.99 22.38 -19.57
C HIS A 204 2.11 21.79 -20.97
N LEU A 205 1.81 20.51 -21.17
CA LEU A 205 1.96 19.85 -22.49
C LEU A 205 0.66 19.81 -23.29
N LEU A 206 -0.48 19.59 -22.64
CA LEU A 206 -1.79 19.52 -23.28
C LEU A 206 -2.17 20.81 -24.04
N PRO A 207 -2.01 22.03 -23.46
CA PRO A 207 -2.36 23.26 -24.16
C PRO A 207 -1.56 23.54 -25.44
N PRO A 208 -0.20 23.43 -25.45
CA PRO A 208 0.57 23.69 -26.66
C PRO A 208 0.52 22.55 -27.71
N TYR A 209 0.32 21.29 -27.32
CA TYR A 209 0.31 20.16 -28.27
C TYR A 209 -1.00 20.05 -29.07
N LEU A 210 -2.12 20.47 -28.49
CA LEU A 210 -3.44 20.52 -29.15
C LEU A 210 -3.75 21.87 -29.79
N GLY A 211 -2.88 22.88 -29.61
CA GLY A 211 -3.09 24.23 -30.15
C GLY A 211 -4.30 24.97 -29.54
N MET A 212 -4.79 24.53 -28.37
CA MET A 212 -5.95 25.12 -27.71
C MET A 212 -5.52 26.14 -26.64
N LEU A 213 -6.07 27.34 -26.70
CA LEU A 213 -5.95 28.33 -25.63
C LEU A 213 -6.72 27.85 -24.40
N ARG A 214 -6.10 27.97 -23.22
CA ARG A 214 -6.76 27.67 -21.94
C ARG A 214 -8.07 28.47 -21.84
N PRO A 215 -9.22 27.86 -21.51
CA PRO A 215 -10.42 28.62 -21.19
C PRO A 215 -10.07 29.54 -20.03
N LYS A 216 -10.11 30.86 -20.27
CA LYS A 216 -9.93 31.83 -19.20
C LYS A 216 -11.05 31.59 -18.19
N VAL A 217 -10.71 31.58 -16.90
CA VAL A 217 -11.70 31.62 -15.83
C VAL A 217 -12.62 32.80 -16.13
N GLU A 218 -13.94 32.56 -16.14
CA GLU A 218 -14.97 33.56 -16.40
C GLU A 218 -14.61 34.86 -15.69
N THR A 219 -14.20 35.88 -16.43
CA THR A 219 -14.37 37.24 -15.95
C THR A 219 -15.87 37.47 -16.02
N PRO A 220 -16.59 37.64 -14.89
CA PRO A 220 -18.00 38.01 -14.98
C PRO A 220 -18.07 39.24 -15.85
N LEU A 221 -18.95 39.21 -16.84
CA LEU A 221 -19.18 40.27 -17.80
C LEU A 221 -19.47 41.56 -17.01
N SER A 222 -18.42 42.33 -16.69
CA SER A 222 -18.60 43.62 -16.08
C SER A 222 -19.15 44.48 -17.19
N LEU A 223 -20.44 44.77 -17.10
CA LEU A 223 -21.10 45.80 -17.87
C LEU A 223 -20.25 47.06 -17.75
N GLU A 224 -19.43 47.35 -18.77
CA GLU A 224 -18.61 48.54 -18.79
C GLU A 224 -19.58 49.72 -18.94
N THR A 225 -19.87 50.37 -17.81
CA THR A 225 -20.79 51.50 -17.74
C THR A 225 -20.32 52.57 -18.72
N PRO A 226 -21.17 53.05 -19.65
CA PRO A 226 -20.77 54.13 -20.53
C PRO A 226 -20.50 55.39 -19.68
N VAL A 227 -19.43 56.09 -20.04
CA VAL A 227 -18.98 57.34 -19.42
C VAL A 227 -20.13 58.34 -19.34
N ARG A 228 -20.67 58.56 -18.14
CA ARG A 228 -21.67 59.59 -17.86
C ARG A 228 -20.99 60.96 -17.91
N ARG A 229 -20.92 61.55 -19.10
CA ARG A 229 -20.95 63.02 -19.21
C ARG A 229 -22.39 63.45 -18.95
N GLU A 230 -22.63 64.15 -17.84
CA GLU A 230 -23.40 65.39 -17.92
C GLU A 230 -23.38 66.22 -16.64
N ASN A 231 -23.19 67.52 -16.88
CA ASN A 231 -23.46 68.60 -15.96
C ASN A 231 -24.98 68.80 -15.83
N VAL A 232 -25.40 69.19 -14.61
CA VAL A 232 -26.54 70.08 -14.28
C VAL A 232 -27.91 69.45 -13.91
N LYS A 233 -28.28 69.80 -12.66
CA LYS A 233 -29.60 70.00 -12.03
C LYS A 233 -30.40 68.77 -11.56
N THR A 234 -30.19 68.51 -10.27
CA THR A 234 -31.16 68.08 -9.27
C THR A 234 -32.54 68.72 -9.45
N VAL A 235 -33.58 67.89 -9.68
CA VAL A 235 -34.91 68.10 -9.11
C VAL A 235 -35.45 66.75 -8.66
N SER A 236 -35.75 66.68 -7.37
CA SER A 236 -36.40 65.60 -6.63
C SER A 236 -37.78 65.28 -7.18
N ARG A 237 -38.15 64.00 -7.23
CA ARG A 237 -39.45 63.53 -6.73
C ARG A 237 -39.51 62.02 -6.49
N SER A 238 -39.64 61.68 -5.21
CA SER A 238 -40.43 60.59 -4.62
C SER A 238 -40.49 59.25 -5.35
N ALA A 239 -39.79 58.28 -4.76
CA ALA A 239 -40.09 56.86 -4.90
C ALA A 239 -41.51 56.58 -4.40
N ASP A 240 -42.28 55.83 -5.19
CA ASP A 240 -43.13 54.75 -4.69
C ASP A 240 -43.65 53.88 -5.85
N GLU A 241 -43.74 52.59 -5.54
CA GLU A 241 -44.60 51.56 -6.12
C GLU A 241 -44.21 50.78 -7.40
N TYR A 242 -43.92 49.50 -7.13
CA TYR A 242 -43.94 48.34 -8.01
C TYR A 242 -45.20 48.30 -8.90
N PHE A 243 -45.03 48.26 -10.23
CA PHE A 243 -45.98 47.61 -11.13
C PHE A 243 -45.25 47.03 -12.36
N ILE A 244 -45.13 45.70 -12.38
CA ILE A 244 -44.81 44.91 -13.57
C ILE A 244 -45.93 45.15 -14.59
N ARG A 245 -45.66 45.88 -15.68
CA ARG A 245 -46.56 45.91 -16.84
C ARG A 245 -46.16 44.82 -17.82
N LYS A 246 -46.98 43.76 -17.87
CA LYS A 246 -47.03 42.81 -18.99
C LYS A 246 -47.30 43.55 -20.30
N PRO A 247 -46.74 43.12 -21.44
CA PRO A 247 -47.10 43.67 -22.74
C PRO A 247 -48.53 43.23 -23.09
N THR A 248 -49.45 44.17 -23.23
CA THR A 248 -50.82 43.89 -23.69
C THR A 248 -50.83 43.72 -25.21
N ASN A 249 -50.92 42.46 -25.64
CA ASN A 249 -51.40 42.06 -26.96
C ASN A 249 -52.75 42.72 -27.26
N SER A 250 -52.79 43.60 -28.25
CA SER A 250 -54.05 44.03 -28.89
C SER A 250 -53.84 44.31 -30.38
N PHE A 251 -53.34 43.30 -31.08
CA PHE A 251 -53.73 43.12 -32.49
C PHE A 251 -54.94 42.19 -32.48
N LEU A 252 -56.12 42.72 -32.82
CA LEU A 252 -57.13 42.10 -33.69
C LEU A 252 -58.46 42.88 -33.65
N PHE A 253 -58.88 43.29 -34.85
CA PHE A 253 -60.18 43.83 -35.30
C PHE A 253 -60.46 45.35 -35.22
N PRO A 254 -60.72 46.00 -36.38
CA PRO A 254 -61.10 47.41 -36.46
C PRO A 254 -62.60 47.59 -36.21
N ASN A 255 -62.98 48.60 -35.45
CA ASN A 255 -64.38 48.99 -35.26
C ASN A 255 -64.78 49.98 -36.39
N PRO A 256 -65.90 49.75 -37.12
CA PRO A 256 -66.31 50.62 -38.20
C PRO A 256 -67.06 51.84 -37.64
N ASN A 257 -66.97 52.95 -38.38
CA ASN A 257 -67.69 54.22 -38.18
C ASN A 257 -67.07 55.22 -37.19
N ARG A 258 -66.07 55.96 -37.69
CA ARG A 258 -66.07 57.43 -37.55
C ARG A 258 -65.24 58.08 -38.68
N TYR A 259 -65.92 58.49 -39.74
CA TYR A 259 -65.54 59.62 -40.62
C TYR A 259 -65.42 60.88 -39.73
N GLN A 260 -64.51 61.87 -39.85
CA GLN A 260 -63.50 62.31 -40.83
C GLN A 260 -62.72 63.48 -40.14
N PRO A 261 -61.95 64.31 -40.87
CA PRO A 261 -60.49 64.28 -41.09
C PRO A 261 -59.71 65.27 -40.21
N GLU A 262 -58.41 65.04 -40.00
CA GLU A 262 -57.39 66.10 -40.09
C GLU A 262 -55.97 65.54 -39.92
N GLY A 263 -55.09 65.91 -40.84
CA GLY A 263 -53.66 66.03 -40.57
C GLY A 263 -52.78 64.79 -40.77
N MET A 264 -51.96 64.87 -41.83
CA MET A 264 -50.60 64.35 -41.89
C MET A 264 -50.40 62.90 -42.37
N THR A 265 -50.44 62.72 -43.69
CA THR A 265 -49.65 61.69 -44.38
C THR A 265 -49.04 62.25 -45.66
N THR A 266 -47.84 62.78 -45.53
CA THR A 266 -46.84 62.89 -46.60
C THR A 266 -45.59 62.25 -46.03
N ASP A 267 -44.80 61.40 -46.67
CA ASP A 267 -44.82 60.77 -47.98
C ASP A 267 -43.56 59.87 -47.94
N MET A 268 -43.65 58.64 -47.41
CA MET A 268 -42.47 57.74 -47.35
C MET A 268 -42.02 57.28 -48.75
N ARG A 269 -42.78 57.62 -49.80
CA ARG A 269 -42.45 57.25 -51.19
C ARG A 269 -41.40 58.16 -51.81
N LYS A 270 -41.16 59.36 -51.26
CA LYS A 270 -40.15 60.31 -51.76
C LYS A 270 -38.71 60.04 -51.31
N PHE A 271 -38.46 59.04 -50.46
CA PHE A 271 -37.11 58.73 -49.97
C PHE A 271 -36.33 57.73 -50.82
N ILE A 272 -36.94 57.12 -51.83
CA ILE A 272 -36.31 56.04 -52.62
C ILE A 272 -35.68 56.55 -53.94
N GLU A 273 -35.97 57.78 -54.38
CA GLU A 273 -35.56 58.29 -55.72
C GLU A 273 -34.69 59.56 -55.71
N GLY A 274 -33.88 59.79 -54.67
CA GLY A 274 -32.92 60.91 -54.61
C GLY A 274 -31.46 60.47 -54.82
N PRO A 275 -30.62 61.27 -55.50
CA PRO A 275 -29.24 60.90 -55.77
C PRO A 275 -28.42 60.83 -54.47
N SER A 276 -27.57 59.81 -54.40
CA SER A 276 -26.61 59.48 -53.34
C SER A 276 -26.13 60.68 -52.52
N SER A 277 -26.66 60.84 -51.31
CA SER A 277 -26.13 61.72 -50.26
C SER A 277 -26.58 61.16 -48.91
N TYR A 278 -25.81 60.21 -48.40
CA TYR A 278 -25.68 59.84 -46.98
C TYR A 278 -27.01 59.72 -46.21
N LEU A 279 -27.66 58.55 -46.29
CA LEU A 279 -28.68 58.14 -45.33
C LEU A 279 -28.01 57.95 -43.97
N THR A 280 -27.99 59.01 -43.16
CA THR A 280 -27.75 58.87 -41.72
C THR A 280 -28.93 58.11 -41.14
N LEU A 281 -28.69 56.84 -40.80
CA LEU A 281 -29.62 56.00 -40.07
C LEU A 281 -30.08 56.74 -38.79
N PRO A 282 -31.37 56.71 -38.40
CA PRO A 282 -31.82 57.31 -37.14
C PRO A 282 -30.99 56.77 -35.97
N ASP A 283 -30.53 57.63 -35.07
CA ASP A 283 -29.60 57.25 -33.98
C ASP A 283 -30.15 56.13 -33.10
N GLU A 284 -31.47 56.06 -32.91
CA GLU A 284 -32.15 54.97 -32.20
C GLU A 284 -31.99 53.61 -32.90
N LEU A 285 -32.05 53.57 -34.24
CA LEU A 285 -31.88 52.33 -35.01
C LEU A 285 -30.41 51.91 -35.06
N LYS A 286 -29.48 52.88 -35.10
CA LYS A 286 -28.04 52.62 -35.06
C LYS A 286 -27.62 52.00 -33.72
N SER A 287 -28.13 52.55 -32.61
CA SER A 287 -27.90 52.02 -31.26
C SER A 287 -28.53 50.63 -31.07
N ALA A 288 -29.72 50.39 -31.63
CA ALA A 288 -30.35 49.07 -31.57
C ALA A 288 -29.57 48.00 -32.36
N ILE A 289 -29.04 48.34 -33.55
CA ILE A 289 -28.20 47.43 -34.34
C ILE A 289 -26.88 47.14 -33.63
N GLU A 290 -26.27 48.13 -33.00
CA GLU A 290 -25.04 47.97 -32.20
C GLU A 290 -25.27 47.04 -30.99
N ALA A 291 -26.40 47.19 -30.30
CA ALA A 291 -26.80 46.30 -29.21
C ALA A 291 -27.08 44.87 -29.67
N ILE A 292 -27.72 44.68 -30.84
CA ILE A 292 -27.98 43.35 -31.41
C ILE A 292 -26.66 42.69 -31.85
N ASN A 293 -25.76 43.44 -32.48
CA ASN A 293 -24.44 42.93 -32.86
C ASN A 293 -23.63 42.52 -31.62
N TYR A 294 -23.68 43.32 -30.54
CA TYR A 294 -23.05 42.97 -29.28
C TYR A 294 -23.62 41.67 -28.68
N ILE A 295 -24.94 41.49 -28.68
CA ILE A 295 -25.58 40.26 -28.19
C ILE A 295 -25.22 39.06 -29.07
N ALA A 296 -25.20 39.23 -30.39
CA ALA A 296 -24.82 38.18 -31.32
C ALA A 296 -23.34 37.77 -31.13
N GLU A 297 -22.44 38.73 -30.94
CA GLU A 297 -21.03 38.49 -30.63
C GLU A 297 -20.85 37.81 -29.26
N ALA A 298 -21.60 38.24 -28.23
CA ALA A 298 -21.56 37.63 -26.91
C ALA A 298 -22.08 36.17 -26.92
N LEU A 299 -23.18 35.90 -27.61
CA LEU A 299 -23.73 34.54 -27.78
C LEU A 299 -22.80 33.64 -28.60
N GLN A 300 -22.12 34.20 -29.60
CA GLN A 300 -21.14 33.45 -30.38
C GLN A 300 -19.91 33.09 -29.53
N ALA A 301 -19.41 34.05 -28.74
CA ALA A 301 -18.30 33.83 -27.81
C ALA A 301 -18.63 32.81 -26.71
N GLU A 302 -19.88 32.78 -26.22
CA GLU A 302 -20.35 31.80 -25.25
C GLU A 302 -20.41 30.38 -25.85
N LYS A 303 -20.91 30.24 -27.08
CA LYS A 303 -20.91 28.94 -27.80
C LYS A 303 -19.50 28.43 -28.07
N ASP A 304 -18.60 29.31 -28.49
CA ASP A 304 -17.20 28.95 -28.75
C ASP A 304 -16.51 28.51 -27.43
N TYR A 305 -16.88 29.11 -26.29
CA TYR A 305 -16.41 28.69 -24.96
C TYR A 305 -16.95 27.32 -24.54
N GLU A 306 -18.25 27.05 -24.76
CA GLU A 306 -18.84 25.74 -24.46
C GLU A 306 -18.22 24.62 -25.31
N ALA A 307 -18.01 24.85 -26.61
CA ALA A 307 -17.34 23.88 -27.48
C ALA A 307 -15.92 23.56 -27.00
N LEU A 308 -15.16 24.59 -26.60
CA LEU A 308 -13.81 24.40 -26.05
C LEU A 308 -13.85 23.59 -24.74
N LYS A 309 -14.85 23.81 -23.89
CA LYS A 309 -15.03 23.06 -22.63
C LYS A 309 -15.33 21.58 -22.90
N GLU A 310 -16.19 21.27 -23.88
CA GLU A 310 -16.48 19.89 -24.28
C GLU A 310 -15.21 19.17 -24.78
N ASP A 311 -14.39 19.84 -25.61
CA ASP A 311 -13.12 19.30 -26.08
C ASP A 311 -12.16 19.02 -24.91
N TRP A 312 -12.05 19.93 -23.95
CA TRP A 312 -11.24 19.72 -22.74
C TRP A 312 -11.74 18.57 -21.87
N GLN A 313 -13.06 18.38 -21.77
CA GLN A 313 -13.65 17.23 -21.06
C GLN A 313 -13.34 15.92 -21.78
N TYR A 314 -13.41 15.90 -23.10
CA TYR A 314 -13.06 14.72 -23.89
C TYR A 314 -11.58 14.36 -23.73
N VAL A 315 -10.69 15.35 -23.83
CA VAL A 315 -9.25 15.13 -23.61
C VAL A 315 -8.98 14.65 -22.18
N ALA A 316 -9.63 15.22 -21.17
CA ALA A 316 -9.51 14.76 -19.79
C ALA A 316 -9.94 13.30 -19.63
N MET A 317 -11.04 12.88 -20.27
CA MET A 317 -11.50 11.48 -20.26
C MET A 317 -10.51 10.52 -20.93
N VAL A 318 -9.89 10.93 -22.04
CA VAL A 318 -8.90 10.10 -22.76
C VAL A 318 -7.60 9.97 -21.95
N VAL A 319 -7.13 11.08 -21.38
CA VAL A 319 -5.92 11.15 -20.56
C VAL A 319 -6.08 10.31 -19.28
N ASP A 320 -7.26 10.37 -18.63
CA ASP A 320 -7.58 9.52 -17.49
C ASP A 320 -7.50 8.03 -17.84
N ARG A 321 -8.06 7.61 -18.99
CA ARG A 321 -7.95 6.23 -19.48
C ARG A 321 -6.51 5.82 -19.76
N MET A 322 -5.68 6.70 -20.31
CA MET A 322 -4.27 6.41 -20.53
C MET A 322 -3.53 6.19 -19.20
N PHE A 323 -3.76 7.06 -18.21
CA PHE A 323 -3.15 6.90 -16.89
C PHE A 323 -3.65 5.67 -16.15
N LEU A 324 -4.93 5.30 -16.30
CA LEU A 324 -5.48 4.07 -15.74
C LEU A 324 -4.75 2.85 -16.33
N TRP A 325 -4.59 2.75 -17.65
CA TRP A 325 -3.88 1.63 -18.27
C TRP A 325 -2.40 1.58 -17.91
N ILE A 326 -1.73 2.72 -17.87
CA ILE A 326 -0.34 2.82 -17.40
C ILE A 326 -0.23 2.31 -15.97
N PHE A 327 -1.10 2.79 -15.07
CA PHE A 327 -1.13 2.37 -13.66
C PHE A 327 -1.40 0.87 -13.52
N VAL A 328 -2.38 0.31 -14.25
CA VAL A 328 -2.68 -1.12 -14.24
C VAL A 328 -1.49 -1.95 -14.75
N VAL A 329 -0.82 -1.54 -15.82
CA VAL A 329 0.34 -2.26 -16.35
C VAL A 329 1.53 -2.22 -15.37
N PHE A 330 1.84 -1.05 -14.80
CA PHE A 330 2.95 -0.94 -13.84
C PHE A 330 2.66 -1.68 -12.54
N THR A 331 1.44 -1.60 -12.01
CA THR A 331 1.05 -2.35 -10.81
C THR A 331 1.07 -3.85 -11.06
N THR A 332 0.51 -4.34 -12.17
CA THR A 332 0.54 -5.77 -12.51
C THR A 332 1.96 -6.30 -12.71
N LEU A 333 2.82 -5.60 -13.45
CA LEU A 333 4.24 -5.97 -13.61
C LEU A 333 5.00 -5.97 -12.29
N GLY A 334 4.81 -4.94 -11.46
CA GLY A 334 5.43 -4.85 -10.13
C GLY A 334 5.00 -5.98 -9.20
N THR A 335 3.70 -6.32 -9.22
CA THR A 335 3.15 -7.41 -8.42
C THR A 335 3.70 -8.77 -8.89
N LEU A 336 3.72 -9.02 -10.20
CA LEU A 336 4.28 -10.25 -10.77
C LEU A 336 5.78 -10.40 -10.50
N GLY A 337 6.54 -9.30 -10.56
CA GLY A 337 7.96 -9.29 -10.22
C GLY A 337 8.21 -9.68 -8.77
N LEU A 338 7.42 -9.13 -7.83
CA LEU A 338 7.51 -9.47 -6.41
C LEU A 338 7.19 -10.95 -6.16
N PHE A 339 6.13 -11.48 -6.79
CA PHE A 339 5.77 -12.90 -6.64
C PHE A 339 6.75 -13.85 -7.32
N ALA A 340 7.38 -13.46 -8.43
CA ALA A 340 8.39 -14.28 -9.08
C ALA A 340 9.65 -14.39 -8.22
N ASP A 341 10.13 -13.26 -7.68
CA ASP A 341 11.28 -13.23 -6.79
C ASP A 341 11.01 -13.99 -5.49
N ALA A 342 9.85 -13.76 -4.86
CA ALA A 342 9.37 -14.52 -3.71
C ALA A 342 9.16 -16.02 -4.01
N GLY A 343 8.70 -16.37 -5.22
CA GLY A 343 8.48 -17.75 -5.63
C GLY A 343 9.79 -18.54 -5.75
N THR A 344 10.93 -17.87 -5.92
CA THR A 344 12.24 -18.52 -5.97
C THR A 344 12.87 -18.78 -4.60
N SER A 345 12.32 -18.21 -3.51
CA SER A 345 12.81 -18.45 -2.15
C SER A 345 12.33 -19.81 -1.64
N HIS A 346 13.18 -20.82 -1.85
CA HIS A 346 13.03 -22.15 -1.29
C HIS A 346 14.12 -22.44 -0.26
N THR A 347 13.78 -23.26 0.73
CA THR A 347 14.77 -23.81 1.65
C THR A 347 15.80 -24.64 0.87
N PRO A 348 17.09 -24.57 1.22
CA PRO A 348 18.10 -25.41 0.59
C PRO A 348 17.78 -26.89 0.84
N THR A 349 18.06 -27.75 -0.16
CA THR A 349 17.81 -29.20 -0.06
C THR A 349 18.71 -29.90 0.96
N ASP A 350 19.89 -29.35 1.19
CA ASP A 350 20.83 -29.79 2.22
C ASP A 350 20.95 -28.69 3.29
N PRO A 351 20.69 -28.99 4.57
CA PRO A 351 20.89 -28.04 5.67
C PRO A 351 22.35 -27.59 5.83
N PHE A 352 23.31 -28.38 5.35
CA PHE A 352 24.74 -28.09 5.46
C PHE A 352 25.42 -28.12 4.08
N PRO A 353 25.17 -27.12 3.23
CA PRO A 353 25.82 -27.07 1.93
C PRO A 353 27.35 -27.03 2.13
N PRO A 354 28.12 -27.76 1.29
CA PRO A 354 29.57 -27.69 1.34
C PRO A 354 30.03 -26.25 1.12
N PHE A 355 31.02 -25.80 1.89
CA PHE A 355 31.64 -24.49 1.72
C PHE A 355 32.07 -24.34 0.26
N LYS A 356 31.47 -23.39 -0.47
CA LYS A 356 31.99 -23.00 -1.79
C LYS A 356 33.25 -22.16 -1.54
N PRO A 357 34.40 -22.56 -2.09
CA PRO A 357 35.66 -21.85 -1.91
C PRO A 357 35.66 -20.46 -2.56
#